data_AF-A0A7C4AMF4-F1
#
_entry.id   AF-A0A7C4AMF4-F1
#
_cell.length_a   1.000
_cell.length_b   1.000
_cell.length_c   1.000
_cell.angle_alpha   90.00
_cell.angle_beta   90.00
_cell.angle_gamma   90.00
#
_symmetry.space_group_name_H-M   'P 1'
#
loop_
_entity.id
_entity.type
_entity.pdbx_description
1 polymer ?
#
loop_
_entity_poly.entity_id
_entity_poly.type
_entity_poly.pdbx_seq_one_letter_code
_entity_poly.pdbx_strand_id
1 'polypeptide(L)'
;MNKHHEIAMVGCTGKKEGTKMNEKLSYTDHRQRIKSRYLKNGLSAFYDYEILEFVLTYAILRKDVKPVAKDLIQRFKTLSGVFDAPVQELVKIRGMGLHSAILIKLIRDCLEHYLRQHLFATDCINSPQALLRYCTASMAHCPNEQFRVIYLTAKNRVIADEILQQGTIDHIAIYPRTLAEQSLRHNAKALIFIHNHPSGDPLPSAQDRDLTRTLRAAIEPLGITVHDHIIIGKNGYYSFREQGDF
;
A
#
# COMPACT_ATOMS: atom_id res chain seq x y z
N MET A 1 40.89 0.68 79.84
CA MET A 1 42.36 0.70 79.78
C MET A 1 42.83 -0.51 78.98
N ASN A 2 43.35 -0.28 77.77
CA ASN A 2 44.26 -1.13 76.98
C ASN A 2 44.49 -0.38 75.65
N LYS A 3 45.52 0.48 75.60
CA LYS A 3 46.87 0.24 75.06
C LYS A 3 46.91 -0.01 73.55
N HIS A 4 47.27 1.08 72.86
CA HIS A 4 48.13 1.21 71.68
C HIS A 4 48.65 -0.05 71.01
N HIS A 5 48.45 -0.13 69.69
CA HIS A 5 49.54 -0.38 68.73
C HIS A 5 49.35 0.48 67.48
N GLU A 6 50.47 1.03 67.02
CA GLU A 6 50.62 2.08 66.02
C GLU A 6 51.26 1.49 64.75
N ILE A 7 50.64 1.81 63.60
CA ILE A 7 51.17 2.11 62.24
C ILE A 7 52.18 1.16 61.55
N ALA A 8 51.80 0.72 60.34
CA ALA A 8 52.65 0.80 59.14
C ALA A 8 51.78 1.05 57.88
N MET A 9 52.25 1.97 57.03
CA MET A 9 51.53 2.60 55.90
C MET A 9 51.58 1.82 54.56
N VAL A 10 50.72 2.32 53.64
CA VAL A 10 50.82 2.42 52.16
C VAL A 10 50.12 1.32 51.33
N GLY A 11 49.13 1.76 50.52
CA GLY A 11 48.89 1.13 49.22
C GLY A 11 47.49 1.26 48.60
N CYS A 12 47.30 2.29 47.78
CA CYS A 12 46.41 2.33 46.61
C CYS A 12 44.87 2.32 46.78
N THR A 13 44.34 3.54 46.71
CA THR A 13 43.09 3.98 46.07
C THR A 13 42.57 3.09 44.92
N GLY A 14 41.25 2.84 44.91
CA GLY A 14 40.58 2.33 43.72
C GLY A 14 39.13 1.87 43.90
N LYS A 15 38.21 2.74 44.34
CA LYS A 15 36.78 2.55 44.05
C LYS A 15 36.59 2.67 42.53
N LYS A 16 36.27 1.57 41.85
CA LYS A 16 35.71 1.61 40.49
C LYS A 16 34.22 1.30 40.56
N GLU A 17 33.43 2.37 40.58
CA GLU A 17 32.06 2.38 40.13
C GLU A 17 32.04 1.96 38.64
N GLY A 18 31.42 0.81 38.37
CA GLY A 18 31.27 0.25 37.03
C GLY A 18 29.88 0.51 36.45
N THR A 19 29.78 1.62 35.72
CA THR A 19 29.13 1.73 34.40
C THR A 19 27.66 1.28 34.23
N LYS A 20 26.71 2.16 34.57
CA LYS A 20 25.34 2.21 33.98
C LYS A 20 25.21 3.33 32.92
N MET A 21 26.17 3.42 32.02
CA MET A 21 26.24 4.45 30.97
C MET A 21 26.59 3.80 29.64
N ASN A 22 25.67 3.05 29.01
CA ASN A 22 25.85 2.66 27.60
C ASN A 22 24.60 2.32 26.76
N GLU A 23 23.37 2.47 27.27
CA GLU A 23 22.16 2.25 26.43
C GLU A 23 21.52 3.56 25.91
N LYS A 24 21.92 4.71 26.47
CA LYS A 24 21.40 6.05 26.12
C LYS A 24 22.18 6.77 25.01
N LEU A 25 23.28 6.19 24.51
CA LEU A 25 23.97 6.64 23.30
C LEU A 25 23.25 6.06 22.07
N SER A 26 22.41 6.74 21.31
CA SER A 26 21.55 7.90 21.50
C SER A 26 20.50 7.67 20.41
N TYR A 27 19.27 7.30 20.78
CA TYR A 27 18.18 7.12 19.83
C TYR A 27 17.99 8.35 18.94
N THR A 28 18.33 9.52 19.48
CA THR A 28 18.38 10.79 18.78
C THR A 28 19.43 10.79 17.68
N ASP A 29 20.66 10.33 17.96
CA ASP A 29 21.77 10.28 16.99
C ASP A 29 21.48 9.30 15.86
N HIS A 30 20.87 8.16 16.19
CA HIS A 30 20.45 7.17 15.21
C HIS A 30 19.36 7.73 14.28
N ARG A 31 18.33 8.39 14.83
CA ARG A 31 17.27 9.03 14.04
C ARG A 31 17.82 10.13 13.13
N GLN A 32 18.76 10.94 13.63
CA GLN A 32 19.42 11.97 12.83
C GLN A 32 20.22 11.36 11.69
N ARG A 33 20.95 10.26 11.94
CA ARG A 33 21.69 9.55 10.88
C ARG A 33 20.78 9.02 9.77
N ILE A 34 19.62 8.44 10.12
CA ILE A 34 18.63 7.98 9.13
C ILE A 34 18.10 9.16 8.31
N LYS A 35 17.73 10.27 8.97
CA LYS A 35 17.26 11.49 8.29
C LYS A 35 18.30 12.07 7.33
N SER A 36 19.55 12.21 7.77
CA SER A 36 20.64 12.72 6.92
C SER A 36 20.89 11.81 5.72
N ARG A 37 20.80 10.49 5.89
CA ARG A 37 20.91 9.54 4.77
C ARG A 37 19.77 9.69 3.78
N TYR A 38 18.53 9.85 4.26
CA TYR A 38 17.37 10.11 3.40
C TYR A 38 17.51 11.43 2.63
N LEU A 39 17.93 12.52 3.28
CA LEU A 39 18.14 13.80 2.61
C LEU A 39 19.21 13.74 1.51
N LYS A 40 20.25 12.92 1.68
CA LYS A 40 21.33 12.79 0.70
C LYS A 40 20.97 11.89 -0.47
N ASN A 41 20.30 10.76 -0.22
CA ASN A 41 20.17 9.68 -1.20
C ASN A 41 18.71 9.31 -1.52
N GLY A 42 17.72 9.88 -0.84
CA GLY A 42 16.33 9.43 -0.91
C GLY A 42 16.15 8.00 -0.38
N LEU A 43 15.06 7.34 -0.79
CA LEU A 43 14.76 5.95 -0.39
C LEU A 43 15.51 4.90 -1.20
N SER A 44 16.15 5.23 -2.33
CA SER A 44 16.86 4.27 -3.18
C SER A 44 18.04 3.59 -2.47
N ALA A 45 18.56 4.21 -1.41
CA ALA A 45 19.65 3.68 -0.59
C ALA A 45 19.17 2.91 0.66
N PHE A 46 17.88 2.57 0.75
CA PHE A 46 17.28 1.92 1.91
C PHE A 46 16.78 0.52 1.54
N TYR A 47 17.03 -0.46 2.42
CA TYR A 47 16.29 -1.72 2.38
C TYR A 47 14.85 -1.52 2.87
N ASP A 48 13.92 -2.39 2.46
CA ASP A 48 12.50 -2.35 2.86
C ASP A 48 12.29 -2.16 4.37
N TYR A 49 13.02 -2.92 5.19
CA TYR A 49 12.91 -2.79 6.66
C TYR A 49 13.45 -1.43 7.15
N GLU A 50 14.42 -0.82 6.48
CA GLU A 50 14.95 0.50 6.87
C GLU A 50 13.97 1.63 6.51
N ILE A 51 13.17 1.44 5.45
CA ILE A 51 12.07 2.36 5.12
C ILE A 51 11.03 2.33 6.25
N LEU A 52 10.63 1.13 6.69
CA LEU A 52 9.70 0.96 7.81
C LEU A 52 10.29 1.50 9.11
N GLU A 53 11.56 1.21 9.39
CA GLU A 53 12.29 1.75 10.54
C GLU A 53 12.18 3.28 10.55
N PHE A 54 12.46 3.93 9.42
CA PHE A 54 12.39 5.38 9.31
C PHE A 54 10.98 5.93 9.57
N VAL A 55 9.96 5.34 8.94
CA VAL A 55 8.55 5.70 9.16
C VAL A 55 8.17 5.56 10.64
N LEU A 56 8.52 4.43 11.26
CA LEU A 56 8.18 4.14 12.65
C LEU A 56 8.86 5.10 13.63
N THR A 57 10.01 5.71 13.28
CA THR A 57 10.62 6.75 14.14
C THR A 57 9.73 7.99 14.33
N TYR A 58 8.72 8.20 13.48
CA TYR A 58 7.75 9.29 13.63
C TYR A 58 6.57 8.92 14.55
N ALA A 59 6.23 7.64 14.67
CA ALA A 59 5.12 7.18 15.51
C ALA A 59 5.56 6.63 16.87
N ILE A 60 6.74 5.99 16.95
CA ILE A 60 7.25 5.33 18.16
C ILE A 60 8.49 6.09 18.63
N LEU A 61 8.30 6.92 19.65
CA LEU A 61 9.35 7.79 20.16
C LEU A 61 10.26 7.07 21.18
N ARG A 62 11.55 7.41 21.15
CA ARG A 62 12.56 7.02 22.17
C ARG A 62 12.69 5.50 22.39
N LYS A 63 12.47 4.70 21.34
CA LYS A 63 12.66 3.25 21.35
C LYS A 63 13.42 2.81 20.10
N ASP A 64 14.08 1.65 20.17
CA ASP A 64 14.59 0.99 18.97
C ASP A 64 13.42 0.41 18.19
N VAL A 65 13.20 0.91 16.97
CA VAL A 65 12.13 0.46 16.07
C VAL A 65 12.64 -0.50 14.99
N LYS A 66 13.95 -0.74 14.93
CA LYS A 66 14.55 -1.66 13.96
C LYS A 66 14.06 -3.11 14.13
N PRO A 67 13.93 -3.66 15.35
CA PRO A 67 13.34 -4.99 15.54
C PRO A 67 11.90 -5.05 15.03
N VAL A 68 11.09 -4.03 15.34
CA VAL A 68 9.68 -3.94 14.90
C VAL A 68 9.58 -3.93 13.38
N ALA A 69 10.43 -3.14 12.71
CA ALA A 69 10.47 -3.07 11.26
C ALA A 69 10.86 -4.42 10.62
N LYS A 70 11.80 -5.16 11.21
CA LYS A 70 12.17 -6.50 10.76
C LYS A 70 11.05 -7.52 10.99
N ASP A 71 10.38 -7.48 12.15
CA ASP A 71 9.26 -8.36 12.47
C ASP A 71 8.10 -8.15 11.47
N LEU A 72 7.82 -6.90 11.09
CA LEU A 72 6.85 -6.55 10.06
C LEU A 72 7.20 -7.20 8.72
N ILE A 73 8.42 -7.04 8.22
CA ILE A 73 8.86 -7.68 6.97
C ILE A 73 8.83 -9.20 7.08
N GLN A 74 9.24 -9.78 8.22
CA GLN A 74 9.22 -11.23 8.39
C GLN A 74 7.79 -11.80 8.34
N ARG A 75 6.83 -11.10 8.96
CA ARG A 75 5.41 -11.49 8.99
C ARG A 75 4.73 -11.30 7.65
N PHE A 76 4.88 -10.13 7.04
CA PHE A 76 4.13 -9.70 5.84
C PHE A 76 4.92 -9.81 4.53
N LYS A 77 6.16 -10.33 4.61
CA LYS A 77 7.08 -10.70 3.52
C LYS A 77 7.69 -9.55 2.74
N THR A 78 6.92 -8.54 2.39
CA THR A 78 7.36 -7.41 1.55
C THR A 78 6.93 -6.08 2.15
N LEU A 79 7.55 -4.98 1.72
CA LEU A 79 7.11 -3.63 2.11
C LEU A 79 5.64 -3.37 1.75
N SER A 80 5.22 -3.74 0.53
CA SER A 80 3.80 -3.65 0.13
C SER A 80 2.91 -4.46 1.05
N GLY A 81 3.30 -5.71 1.35
CA GLY A 81 2.56 -6.57 2.28
C GLY A 81 2.32 -5.93 3.64
N VAL A 82 3.26 -5.12 4.14
CA VAL A 82 3.09 -4.34 5.38
C VAL A 82 2.08 -3.20 5.21
N PHE A 83 2.16 -2.44 4.13
CA PHE A 83 1.18 -1.38 3.84
C PHE A 83 -0.24 -1.94 3.62
N ASP A 84 -0.35 -3.16 3.12
CA ASP A 84 -1.62 -3.81 2.81
C ASP A 84 -2.24 -4.57 3.98
N ALA A 85 -1.43 -5.02 4.93
CA ALA A 85 -1.87 -5.76 6.12
C ALA A 85 -2.99 -5.03 6.89
N PRO A 86 -4.10 -5.69 7.26
CA PRO A 86 -5.14 -5.08 8.08
C PRO A 86 -4.59 -4.51 9.39
N VAL A 87 -5.19 -3.42 9.89
CA VAL A 87 -4.76 -2.79 11.16
C VAL A 87 -4.74 -3.80 12.31
N GLN A 88 -5.72 -4.70 12.35
CA GLN A 88 -5.86 -5.75 13.35
C GLN A 88 -4.71 -6.77 13.31
N GLU A 89 -4.09 -6.99 12.15
CA GLU A 89 -2.90 -7.84 12.03
C GLU A 89 -1.62 -7.07 12.39
N LEU A 90 -1.53 -5.79 12.01
CA LEU A 90 -0.38 -4.94 12.33
C LEU A 90 -0.18 -4.77 13.84
N VAL A 91 -1.26 -4.57 14.61
CA VAL A 91 -1.20 -4.41 16.07
C VAL A 91 -0.80 -5.68 16.83
N LYS A 92 -0.81 -6.85 16.17
CA LYS A 92 -0.32 -8.11 16.77
C LYS A 92 1.21 -8.17 16.84
N ILE A 93 1.92 -7.33 16.08
CA ILE A 93 3.38 -7.25 16.15
C ILE A 93 3.79 -6.58 17.46
N ARG A 94 4.69 -7.22 18.22
CA ARG A 94 5.18 -6.67 19.48
C ARG A 94 5.86 -5.31 19.24
N GLY A 95 5.39 -4.29 19.93
CA GLY A 95 5.89 -2.92 19.76
C GLY A 95 5.10 -2.07 18.77
N MET A 96 4.15 -2.65 18.03
CA MET A 96 3.17 -1.90 17.24
C MET A 96 1.95 -1.56 18.10
N GLY A 97 1.65 -0.26 18.20
CA GLY A 97 0.39 0.23 18.77
C GLY A 97 -0.59 0.62 17.68
N LEU A 98 -1.82 0.94 18.06
CA LEU A 98 -2.85 1.41 17.13
C LEU A 98 -2.38 2.64 16.32
N HIS A 99 -1.70 3.60 16.96
CA HIS A 99 -1.19 4.80 16.30
C HIS A 99 -0.17 4.50 15.18
N SER A 100 0.79 3.60 15.43
CA SER A 100 1.78 3.23 14.41
C SER A 100 1.17 2.39 13.30
N ALA A 101 0.21 1.52 13.61
CA ALA A 101 -0.55 0.78 12.61
C ALA A 101 -1.38 1.71 11.71
N ILE A 102 -2.05 2.71 12.29
CA ILE A 102 -2.79 3.73 11.53
C ILE A 102 -1.84 4.55 10.64
N LEU A 103 -0.66 4.95 11.13
CA LEU A 103 0.32 5.67 10.30
C LEU A 103 0.71 4.87 9.04
N ILE A 104 0.97 3.57 9.19
CA ILE A 104 1.28 2.68 8.06
C ILE A 104 0.13 2.67 7.04
N LYS A 105 -1.12 2.59 7.50
CA LYS A 105 -2.30 2.67 6.62
C LYS A 105 -2.46 4.01 5.94
N LEU A 106 -2.31 5.09 6.71
CA LEU A 106 -2.44 6.45 6.19
C LEU A 106 -1.48 6.72 5.03
N ILE A 107 -0.24 6.20 5.08
CA ILE A 107 0.73 6.36 3.99
C ILE A 107 0.19 5.73 2.69
N ARG A 108 -0.39 4.53 2.77
CA ARG A 108 -1.00 3.86 1.61
C ARG A 108 -2.20 4.65 1.09
N ASP A 109 -3.11 5.05 1.99
CA ASP A 109 -4.33 5.78 1.62
C ASP A 109 -3.99 7.14 0.98
N CYS A 110 -2.97 7.85 1.49
CA CYS A 110 -2.46 9.07 0.89
C CYS A 110 -1.88 8.85 -0.51
N LEU A 111 -1.13 7.75 -0.72
CA LEU A 111 -0.59 7.41 -2.05
C LEU A 111 -1.72 7.13 -3.04
N GLU A 112 -2.72 6.33 -2.65
CA GLU A 112 -3.89 6.05 -3.49
C GLU A 112 -4.64 7.35 -3.82
N HIS A 113 -4.87 8.21 -2.83
CA HIS A 113 -5.53 9.50 -3.01
C HIS A 113 -4.74 10.41 -3.96
N TYR A 114 -3.42 10.50 -3.82
CA TYR A 114 -2.54 11.26 -4.70
C TYR A 114 -2.61 10.77 -6.15
N LEU A 115 -2.55 9.44 -6.36
CA LEU A 115 -2.64 8.84 -7.69
C LEU A 115 -4.02 9.08 -8.32
N ARG A 116 -5.09 8.98 -7.52
CA ARG A 116 -6.45 9.27 -7.97
C ARG A 116 -6.59 10.73 -8.40
N GLN A 117 -6.15 11.68 -7.57
CA GLN A 117 -6.20 13.10 -7.92
C GLN A 117 -5.44 13.39 -9.22
N HIS A 118 -4.26 12.79 -9.39
CA HIS A 118 -3.48 12.98 -10.61
C HIS A 118 -4.20 12.44 -11.85
N LEU A 119 -4.83 11.26 -11.75
CA LEU A 119 -5.62 10.68 -12.83
C LEU A 119 -6.84 11.54 -13.20
N PHE A 120 -7.52 12.12 -12.21
CA PHE A 120 -8.70 12.98 -12.44
C PHE A 120 -8.35 14.40 -12.87
N ALA A 121 -7.17 14.91 -12.49
CA ALA A 121 -6.69 16.23 -12.88
C ALA A 121 -6.18 16.27 -14.33
N THR A 122 -5.82 15.12 -14.91
CA THR A 122 -5.40 15.07 -16.31
C THR A 122 -6.55 15.32 -17.28
N ASP A 123 -6.34 16.21 -18.24
CA ASP A 123 -7.30 16.60 -19.29
C ASP A 123 -7.69 15.46 -20.25
N CYS A 124 -7.08 14.28 -20.12
CA CYS A 124 -7.43 13.05 -20.81
C CYS A 124 -6.57 11.91 -20.20
N ILE A 125 -7.10 10.67 -20.15
CA ILE A 125 -6.24 9.49 -19.97
C ILE A 125 -5.40 9.31 -21.24
N ASN A 126 -4.29 10.05 -21.32
CA ASN A 126 -3.32 9.93 -22.40
C ASN A 126 -2.26 8.86 -22.12
N SER A 127 -2.28 8.28 -20.91
CA SER A 127 -1.31 7.28 -20.48
C SER A 127 -2.03 6.10 -19.83
N PRO A 128 -2.13 4.95 -20.53
CA PRO A 128 -2.56 3.69 -19.93
C PRO A 128 -1.74 3.35 -18.67
N GLN A 129 -0.47 3.74 -18.62
CA GLN A 129 0.40 3.53 -17.45
C GLN A 129 -0.07 4.31 -16.21
N ALA A 130 -0.59 5.53 -16.37
CA ALA A 130 -1.13 6.29 -15.24
C ALA A 130 -2.37 5.61 -14.65
N LEU A 131 -3.25 5.11 -15.52
CA LEU A 131 -4.40 4.31 -15.13
C LEU A 131 -3.97 3.03 -14.40
N LEU A 132 -3.06 2.26 -14.99
CA LEU A 132 -2.55 1.02 -14.39
C LEU A 132 -1.91 1.26 -13.02
N ARG A 133 -1.07 2.31 -12.87
CA ARG A 133 -0.49 2.67 -11.57
C ARG A 133 -1.55 2.96 -10.51
N TYR A 134 -2.61 3.68 -10.89
CA TYR A 134 -3.73 3.94 -10.00
C TYR A 134 -4.47 2.65 -9.62
N CYS A 135 -4.86 1.85 -10.61
CA CYS A 135 -5.59 0.59 -10.39
C CYS A 135 -4.78 -0.40 -9.55
N THR A 136 -3.48 -0.55 -9.82
CA THR A 136 -2.59 -1.40 -9.02
C THR A 136 -2.52 -0.92 -7.57
N ALA A 137 -2.33 0.37 -7.33
CA ALA A 137 -2.28 0.91 -5.96
C ALA A 137 -3.59 0.72 -5.19
N SER A 138 -4.72 0.91 -5.88
CA SER A 138 -6.06 0.79 -5.28
C SER A 138 -6.48 -0.67 -5.05
N MET A 139 -6.14 -1.59 -5.97
CA MET A 139 -6.81 -2.90 -6.06
C MET A 139 -5.90 -4.14 -5.94
N ALA A 140 -4.60 -4.05 -6.27
CA ALA A 140 -3.74 -5.25 -6.42
C ALA A 140 -3.62 -6.10 -5.14
N HIS A 141 -3.78 -5.47 -3.98
CA HIS A 141 -3.67 -6.11 -2.68
C HIS A 141 -4.99 -6.11 -1.90
N CYS A 142 -6.11 -5.85 -2.57
CA CYS A 142 -7.43 -6.04 -1.99
C CYS A 142 -7.68 -7.54 -1.75
N PRO A 143 -8.07 -7.94 -0.52
CA PRO A 143 -8.33 -9.35 -0.20
C PRO A 143 -9.63 -9.86 -0.83
N ASN A 144 -10.54 -8.95 -1.17
CA ASN A 144 -11.82 -9.24 -1.80
C ASN A 144 -11.75 -8.89 -3.28
N GLU A 145 -12.51 -9.62 -4.08
CA GLU A 145 -12.69 -9.31 -5.49
C GLU A 145 -13.60 -8.10 -5.63
N GLN A 146 -13.20 -7.16 -6.46
CA GLN A 146 -13.92 -5.92 -6.74
C GLN A 146 -14.00 -5.73 -8.24
N PHE A 147 -15.19 -5.43 -8.75
CA PHE A 147 -15.36 -4.93 -10.10
C PHE A 147 -15.69 -3.45 -10.08
N ARG A 148 -14.92 -2.70 -10.85
CA ARG A 148 -14.89 -1.26 -10.93
C ARG A 148 -15.09 -0.83 -12.37
N VAL A 149 -15.74 0.32 -12.52
CA VAL A 149 -15.92 0.96 -13.83
C VAL A 149 -15.40 2.38 -13.75
N ILE A 150 -14.54 2.71 -14.71
CA ILE A 150 -14.13 4.09 -14.97
C ILE A 150 -14.98 4.65 -16.10
N TYR A 151 -15.67 5.75 -15.80
CA TYR A 151 -16.54 6.45 -16.73
C TYR A 151 -15.77 7.57 -17.41
N LEU A 152 -15.87 7.66 -18.73
CA LEU A 152 -15.09 8.57 -19.55
C LEU A 152 -15.96 9.46 -20.42
N THR A 153 -15.51 10.70 -20.62
CA THR A 153 -16.07 11.61 -21.63
C THR A 153 -15.66 11.18 -23.06
N ALA A 154 -16.24 11.82 -24.08
CA ALA A 154 -15.84 11.61 -25.48
C ALA A 154 -14.37 11.97 -25.77
N LYS A 155 -13.76 12.79 -24.91
CA LYS A 155 -12.33 13.15 -24.97
C LYS A 155 -11.48 12.29 -24.02
N ASN A 156 -11.98 11.13 -23.59
CA ASN A 156 -11.32 10.20 -22.67
C ASN A 156 -10.85 10.82 -21.33
N ARG A 157 -11.53 11.87 -20.85
CA ARG A 157 -11.39 12.38 -19.48
C ARG A 157 -12.14 11.49 -18.50
N VAL A 158 -11.54 11.21 -17.35
CA VAL A 158 -12.24 10.54 -16.25
C VAL A 158 -13.33 11.43 -15.71
N ILE A 159 -14.56 10.91 -15.72
CA ILE A 159 -15.73 11.51 -15.10
C ILE A 159 -15.84 11.00 -13.68
N ALA A 160 -15.83 9.67 -13.54
CA ALA A 160 -16.04 8.98 -12.29
C ALA A 160 -15.31 7.63 -12.28
N ASP A 161 -15.11 7.14 -11.08
CA ASP A 161 -14.52 5.85 -10.77
C ASP A 161 -15.35 5.23 -9.65
N GLU A 162 -16.06 4.14 -9.96
CA GLU A 162 -16.99 3.49 -9.03
C GLU A 162 -16.78 1.99 -8.99
N ILE A 163 -16.91 1.44 -7.78
CA ILE A 163 -17.00 0.01 -7.54
C ILE A 163 -18.46 -0.38 -7.75
N LEU A 164 -18.74 -1.16 -8.80
CA LEU A 164 -20.10 -1.66 -9.06
C LEU A 164 -20.45 -2.86 -8.20
N GLN A 165 -19.45 -3.67 -7.85
CA GLN A 165 -19.66 -4.84 -7.00
C GLN A 165 -18.39 -5.17 -6.22
N GLN A 166 -18.58 -5.62 -4.98
CA GLN A 166 -17.54 -6.13 -4.11
C GLN A 166 -18.02 -7.42 -3.46
N GLY A 167 -17.25 -8.50 -3.55
CA GLY A 167 -17.67 -9.82 -3.06
C GLY A 167 -16.51 -10.67 -2.55
N THR A 168 -16.85 -11.75 -1.84
CA THR A 168 -15.92 -12.80 -1.42
C THR A 168 -16.05 -14.00 -2.34
N ILE A 169 -14.94 -14.36 -3.00
CA ILE A 169 -14.54 -15.65 -3.63
C ILE A 169 -15.53 -16.34 -4.62
N ASP A 170 -16.84 -16.22 -4.47
CA ASP A 170 -17.86 -16.86 -5.29
C ASP A 170 -18.63 -15.81 -6.10
N HIS A 171 -18.22 -15.66 -7.37
CA HIS A 171 -18.90 -15.01 -8.49
C HIS A 171 -19.45 -13.58 -8.28
N ILE A 172 -18.85 -12.64 -9.00
CA ILE A 172 -19.38 -11.27 -9.16
C ILE A 172 -20.48 -11.29 -10.23
N ALA A 173 -21.75 -11.23 -9.81
CA ALA A 173 -22.86 -10.97 -10.73
C ALA A 173 -22.99 -9.47 -10.99
N ILE A 174 -22.56 -9.03 -12.17
CA ILE A 174 -22.78 -7.64 -12.62
C ILE A 174 -23.98 -7.60 -13.54
N TYR A 175 -24.98 -6.83 -13.13
CA TYR A 175 -26.20 -6.70 -13.91
C TYR A 175 -26.01 -5.62 -14.98
N PRO A 176 -26.21 -5.94 -16.27
CA PRO A 176 -26.11 -4.96 -17.35
C PRO A 176 -27.02 -3.75 -17.16
N ARG A 177 -28.18 -3.95 -16.53
CA ARG A 177 -29.10 -2.86 -16.15
C ARG A 177 -28.45 -1.83 -15.24
N THR A 178 -27.76 -2.28 -14.20
CA THR A 178 -27.07 -1.40 -13.24
C THR A 178 -25.93 -0.65 -13.93
N LEU A 179 -25.16 -1.36 -14.77
CA LEU A 179 -24.10 -0.75 -15.57
C LEU A 179 -24.64 0.33 -16.49
N ALA A 180 -25.74 0.07 -17.20
CA ALA A 180 -26.38 1.03 -18.10
C ALA A 180 -26.90 2.25 -17.35
N GLU A 181 -27.57 2.05 -16.22
CA GLU A 181 -28.08 3.13 -15.37
C GLU A 181 -26.96 4.05 -14.89
N GLN A 182 -25.87 3.50 -14.34
CA GLN A 182 -24.75 4.34 -13.88
C GLN A 182 -24.03 5.02 -15.05
N SER A 183 -23.85 4.33 -16.18
CA SER A 183 -23.18 4.91 -17.36
C SER A 183 -23.96 6.12 -17.91
N LEU A 184 -25.29 6.02 -17.96
CA LEU A 184 -26.16 7.12 -18.37
C LEU A 184 -26.18 8.25 -17.33
N ARG A 185 -26.23 7.91 -16.03
CA ARG A 185 -26.18 8.89 -14.93
C ARG A 185 -24.92 9.77 -14.99
N HIS A 186 -23.77 9.18 -15.32
CA HIS A 186 -22.51 9.89 -15.49
C HIS A 186 -22.36 10.59 -16.84
N ASN A 187 -23.33 10.48 -17.75
CA ASN A 187 -23.23 10.93 -19.15
C ASN A 187 -21.97 10.36 -19.84
N ALA A 188 -21.62 9.12 -19.52
CA ALA A 188 -20.43 8.48 -20.04
C ALA A 188 -20.54 8.28 -21.56
N LYS A 189 -19.40 8.42 -22.24
CA LYS A 189 -19.23 8.12 -23.67
C LYS A 189 -18.30 6.95 -23.90
N ALA A 190 -17.45 6.65 -22.93
CA ALA A 190 -16.73 5.40 -22.89
C ALA A 190 -16.56 4.88 -21.47
N LEU A 191 -16.29 3.58 -21.34
CA LEU A 191 -16.05 2.87 -20.08
C LEU A 191 -14.74 2.10 -20.14
N ILE A 192 -14.13 1.88 -18.98
CA ILE A 192 -13.08 0.87 -18.78
C ILE A 192 -13.53 -0.01 -17.62
N PHE A 193 -13.59 -1.32 -17.86
CA PHE A 193 -13.87 -2.30 -16.82
C PHE A 193 -12.57 -2.69 -16.13
N ILE A 194 -12.60 -2.81 -14.80
CA ILE A 194 -11.43 -3.22 -14.02
C ILE A 194 -11.88 -4.16 -12.92
N HIS A 195 -11.23 -5.30 -12.77
CA HIS A 195 -11.34 -6.09 -11.54
C HIS A 195 -10.00 -6.59 -11.07
N ASN A 196 -9.92 -7.01 -9.81
CA ASN A 196 -8.72 -7.61 -9.24
C ASN A 196 -8.91 -9.10 -9.01
N HIS A 197 -7.84 -9.87 -9.16
CA HIS A 197 -7.80 -11.26 -8.69
C HIS A 197 -7.02 -11.32 -7.37
N PRO A 198 -7.67 -11.60 -6.22
CA PRO A 198 -6.97 -11.72 -4.93
C PRO A 198 -5.90 -12.82 -4.90
N SER A 199 -6.06 -13.84 -5.76
CA SER A 199 -5.06 -14.89 -6.01
C SER A 199 -3.72 -14.31 -6.48
N GLY A 200 -3.77 -13.19 -7.20
CA GLY A 200 -2.62 -12.45 -7.72
C GLY A 200 -2.31 -12.74 -9.18
N ASP A 201 -2.90 -13.77 -9.79
CA ASP A 201 -2.77 -14.09 -11.22
C ASP A 201 -3.79 -13.26 -12.03
N PRO A 202 -3.36 -12.37 -12.93
CA PRO A 202 -4.27 -11.53 -13.70
C PRO A 202 -4.91 -12.26 -14.91
N LEU A 203 -4.60 -13.54 -15.16
CA LEU A 203 -5.19 -14.25 -16.30
C LEU A 203 -6.72 -14.38 -16.16
N PRO A 204 -7.50 -14.03 -17.21
CA PRO A 204 -8.95 -14.14 -17.19
C PRO A 204 -9.40 -15.60 -17.18
N SER A 205 -10.43 -15.86 -16.38
CA SER A 205 -11.24 -17.08 -16.46
C SER A 205 -12.16 -17.09 -17.69
N ALA A 206 -12.85 -18.20 -17.93
CA ALA A 206 -13.91 -18.24 -18.94
C ALA A 206 -15.07 -17.29 -18.58
N GLN A 207 -15.38 -17.18 -17.28
CA GLN A 207 -16.45 -16.33 -16.77
C GLN A 207 -16.14 -14.85 -16.97
N ASP A 208 -14.88 -14.43 -16.80
CA ASP A 208 -14.45 -13.05 -17.08
C ASP A 208 -14.68 -12.69 -18.54
N ARG A 209 -14.35 -13.61 -19.45
CA ARG A 209 -14.57 -13.41 -20.90
C ARG A 209 -16.04 -13.33 -21.25
N ASP A 210 -16.86 -14.22 -20.71
CA ASP A 210 -18.31 -14.21 -20.93
C ASP A 210 -18.93 -12.92 -20.37
N LEU A 211 -18.55 -12.53 -19.15
CA LEU A 211 -18.98 -11.28 -18.52
C LEU A 211 -18.62 -10.07 -19.37
N THR A 212 -17.38 -9.97 -19.85
CA THR A 212 -16.91 -8.89 -20.72
C THR A 212 -17.79 -8.75 -21.96
N ARG A 213 -18.04 -9.88 -22.64
CA ARG A 213 -18.88 -9.94 -23.84
C ARG A 213 -20.31 -9.50 -23.53
N THR A 214 -20.91 -9.99 -22.44
CA THR A 214 -22.26 -9.63 -22.03
C THR A 214 -22.40 -8.14 -21.70
N LEU A 215 -21.47 -7.58 -20.93
CA LEU A 215 -21.51 -6.17 -20.55
C LEU A 215 -21.32 -5.25 -21.75
N ARG A 216 -20.41 -5.58 -22.67
CA ARG A 216 -20.22 -4.83 -23.92
C ARG A 216 -21.47 -4.84 -24.78
N ALA A 217 -22.02 -6.02 -25.05
CA ALA A 217 -23.23 -6.17 -25.87
C ALA A 217 -24.43 -5.38 -25.33
N ALA A 218 -24.48 -5.16 -24.01
CA ALA A 218 -25.53 -4.37 -23.38
C ALA A 218 -25.32 -2.85 -23.43
N ILE A 219 -24.07 -2.38 -23.47
CA ILE A 219 -23.71 -0.96 -23.36
C ILE A 219 -23.46 -0.31 -24.72
N GLU A 220 -22.86 -1.03 -25.66
CA GLU A 220 -22.56 -0.51 -27.00
C GLU A 220 -23.80 0.02 -27.75
N PRO A 221 -24.99 -0.63 -27.69
CA PRO A 221 -26.21 -0.11 -28.31
C PRO A 221 -26.67 1.25 -27.77
N LEU A 222 -26.23 1.65 -26.57
CA LEU A 222 -26.51 2.95 -25.97
C LEU A 222 -25.57 4.05 -26.49
N GLY A 223 -24.69 3.73 -27.45
CA GLY A 223 -23.70 4.65 -27.99
C GLY A 223 -22.54 4.92 -27.02
N ILE A 224 -22.24 3.96 -26.14
CA ILE A 224 -21.17 4.05 -25.15
C ILE A 224 -20.11 2.99 -25.49
N THR A 225 -18.88 3.41 -25.71
CA THR A 225 -17.78 2.50 -26.08
C THR A 225 -17.17 1.87 -24.82
N VAL A 226 -16.92 0.57 -24.81
CA VAL A 226 -16.02 0.00 -23.78
C VAL A 226 -14.62 -0.01 -24.38
N HIS A 227 -13.66 0.65 -23.73
CA HIS A 227 -12.29 0.79 -24.27
C HIS A 227 -11.41 -0.41 -23.94
N ASP A 228 -11.61 -1.01 -22.78
CA ASP A 228 -10.83 -2.15 -22.32
C ASP A 228 -11.52 -2.83 -21.13
N HIS A 229 -11.05 -4.05 -20.83
CA HIS A 229 -11.26 -4.73 -19.58
C HIS A 229 -9.88 -5.12 -19.02
N ILE A 230 -9.56 -4.61 -17.82
CA ILE A 230 -8.26 -4.79 -17.19
C ILE A 230 -8.40 -5.61 -15.92
N ILE A 231 -7.68 -6.73 -15.85
CA ILE A 231 -7.58 -7.54 -14.64
C ILE A 231 -6.28 -7.19 -13.92
N ILE A 232 -6.37 -6.83 -12.64
CA ILE A 232 -5.24 -6.46 -11.79
C ILE A 232 -4.86 -7.63 -10.88
N GLY A 233 -3.62 -8.09 -11.00
CA GLY A 233 -3.00 -9.06 -10.10
C GLY A 233 -1.94 -8.40 -9.20
N LYS A 234 -1.36 -9.18 -8.29
CA LYS A 234 -0.28 -8.71 -7.40
C LYS A 234 1.01 -8.43 -8.17
N ASN A 235 1.25 -9.17 -9.25
CA ASN A 235 2.51 -9.17 -9.99
C ASN A 235 2.35 -8.63 -11.43
N GLY A 236 1.21 -8.06 -11.78
CA GLY A 236 0.96 -7.59 -13.13
C GLY A 236 -0.50 -7.30 -13.40
N TYR A 237 -0.82 -7.15 -14.68
CA TYR A 237 -2.18 -6.93 -15.15
C TYR A 237 -2.41 -7.72 -16.45
N TYR A 238 -3.67 -7.86 -16.83
CA TYR A 238 -4.09 -8.39 -18.12
C TYR A 238 -5.05 -7.36 -18.75
N SER A 239 -4.72 -6.87 -19.94
CA SER A 239 -5.61 -6.02 -20.74
C SER A 239 -6.19 -6.87 -21.86
N PHE A 240 -7.51 -7.00 -21.91
CA PHE A 240 -8.15 -7.73 -23.00
C PHE A 240 -7.84 -7.09 -24.36
N ARG A 241 -7.78 -5.75 -24.41
CA ARG A 241 -7.46 -5.02 -25.64
C ARG A 241 -6.03 -5.25 -26.12
N GLU A 242 -5.04 -5.23 -25.21
CA GLU A 242 -3.63 -5.49 -25.57
C GLU A 242 -3.42 -6.92 -26.08
N GLN A 243 -4.20 -7.87 -25.54
CA GLN A 243 -4.07 -9.29 -25.86
C GLN A 243 -4.92 -9.72 -27.06
N GLY A 244 -5.79 -8.84 -27.58
CA GLY A 244 -6.69 -9.16 -28.69
C GLY A 244 -7.90 -10.02 -28.30
N ASP A 245 -8.19 -10.15 -27.00
CA ASP A 245 -9.31 -10.92 -26.44
C ASP A 245 -10.61 -10.07 -26.35
N PHE A 246 -10.58 -8.85 -26.90
CA PHE A 246 -11.64 -7.85 -26.81
C PHE A 246 -12.66 -8.01 -27.93
#